data_AF-S8F0U2-F1
#
_entry.id   AF-S8F0U2-F1
#
_cell.length_a   1.000
_cell.length_b   1.000
_cell.length_c   1.000
_cell.angle_alpha   90.00
_cell.angle_beta   90.00
_cell.angle_gamma   90.00
#
_symmetry.space_group_name_H-M   'P 1'
#
loop_
_entity.id
_entity.type
_entity.pdbx_description
1 polymer ?
#
loop_
_entity_poly.entity_id
_entity_poly.type
_entity_poly.pdbx_seq_one_letter_code
_entity_poly.pdbx_strand_id
1 'polypeptide(L)'
;MFLTFDWSQRQSQQVVFVEEPHPSAGDDTPQMRPSDPYSAQTSRSVEAMRKTPVRRTLITISVEERPVRGHEDEGVTWIVDEQPTRPVSRGLIIQFNANSITLGSGRLSMITRITRHWVSFKVLGISPLTCLRVPIPWAQLSQIEQYAHVTRYVSFPPDPPPSRSDIRARESRTPDVTPYDFNVDPEDRYLARQLHLRDIKQAAQREAHRR
;
A
#
# COMPACT_ATOMS: atom_id res chain seq x y z
N MET A 1 -11.10 25.80 -24.45
CA MET A 1 -10.01 25.32 -25.31
C MET A 1 -9.49 24.04 -24.70
N PHE A 2 -9.95 22.88 -25.18
CA PHE A 2 -9.61 21.56 -24.63
C PHE A 2 -8.50 20.95 -25.48
N LEU A 3 -7.35 20.70 -24.87
CA LEU A 3 -6.24 20.00 -25.54
C LEU A 3 -6.39 18.49 -25.25
N THR A 4 -6.78 17.74 -26.27
CA THR A 4 -6.70 16.28 -26.29
C THR A 4 -5.25 15.88 -26.57
N PHE A 5 -4.61 15.20 -25.63
CA PHE A 5 -3.26 14.66 -25.79
C PHE A 5 -3.35 13.16 -26.10
N ASP A 6 -2.88 12.78 -27.28
CA ASP A 6 -2.74 11.38 -27.71
C ASP A 6 -1.51 10.76 -27.04
N TRP A 7 -1.68 9.57 -26.45
CA TRP A 7 -0.71 8.94 -25.54
C TRP A 7 -0.28 7.55 -26.03
N SER A 8 -0.03 7.43 -27.33
CA SER A 8 0.50 6.21 -27.94
C SER A 8 2.01 6.32 -28.21
N GLN A 9 2.84 6.25 -27.16
CA GLN A 9 4.24 5.81 -27.30
C GLN A 9 4.92 5.67 -25.93
N ARG A 10 5.02 4.43 -25.40
CA ARG A 10 6.15 4.06 -24.55
C ARG A 10 6.57 2.63 -24.85
N GLN A 11 7.80 2.53 -25.36
CA GLN A 11 8.52 1.29 -25.64
C GLN A 11 8.82 0.51 -24.36
N SER A 12 8.67 -0.80 -24.46
CA SER A 12 9.10 -1.78 -23.47
C SER A 12 10.62 -1.89 -23.48
N GLN A 13 11.30 -1.51 -22.40
CA GLN A 13 12.70 -1.92 -22.17
C GLN A 13 12.72 -3.27 -21.45
N GLN A 14 13.32 -4.27 -22.11
CA GLN A 14 13.63 -5.57 -21.51
C GLN A 14 14.83 -5.42 -20.58
N VAL A 15 14.69 -5.89 -19.34
CA VAL A 15 15.78 -6.00 -18.38
C VAL A 15 16.50 -7.32 -18.62
N VAL A 16 17.78 -7.25 -19.00
CA VAL A 16 18.68 -8.39 -19.15
C VAL A 16 19.15 -8.83 -17.76
N PHE A 17 18.87 -10.07 -17.38
CA PHE A 17 19.40 -10.69 -16.16
C PHE A 17 20.78 -11.27 -16.46
N VAL A 18 21.78 -10.88 -15.65
CA VAL A 18 23.12 -11.47 -15.63
C VAL A 18 23.12 -12.55 -14.55
N GLU A 19 23.43 -13.78 -14.97
CA GLU A 19 23.50 -14.98 -14.13
C GLU A 19 24.86 -15.03 -13.41
N GLU A 20 24.86 -15.04 -12.07
CA GLU A 20 26.08 -15.28 -11.28
C GLU A 20 26.34 -16.79 -11.10
N PRO A 21 27.62 -17.23 -11.15
CA PRO A 21 27.97 -18.63 -10.99
C PRO A 21 28.00 -19.07 -9.50
N HIS A 22 27.35 -20.20 -9.22
CA HIS A 22 27.41 -20.90 -7.94
C HIS A 22 28.76 -21.64 -7.74
N PRO A 23 29.36 -21.60 -6.53
CA PRO A 23 30.48 -22.47 -6.20
C PRO A 23 30.02 -23.90 -5.88
N SER A 24 30.68 -24.86 -6.54
CA SER A 24 30.55 -26.31 -6.34
C SER A 24 30.85 -26.74 -4.90
N ALA A 25 29.93 -27.52 -4.32
CA ALA A 25 30.16 -28.28 -3.11
C ALA A 25 30.91 -29.59 -3.44
N GLY A 26 31.94 -29.87 -2.64
CA GLY A 26 32.72 -31.10 -2.68
C GLY A 26 31.95 -32.31 -2.15
N ASP A 27 32.45 -33.46 -2.61
CA ASP A 27 31.83 -34.77 -2.74
C ASP A 27 31.93 -35.66 -1.48
N ASP A 28 31.24 -36.80 -1.59
CA ASP A 28 31.55 -38.11 -1.01
C ASP A 28 31.12 -38.45 0.43
N THR A 29 29.98 -39.14 0.52
CA THR A 29 29.93 -40.38 1.32
C THR A 29 28.98 -41.42 0.68
N PRO A 30 29.42 -42.66 0.45
CA PRO A 30 28.64 -43.67 -0.27
C PRO A 30 27.72 -44.54 0.63
N GLN A 31 26.53 -44.75 0.08
CA GLN A 31 25.66 -45.95 0.09
C GLN A 31 25.55 -46.87 1.34
N MET A 32 24.30 -47.09 1.75
CA MET A 32 23.70 -48.44 1.71
C MET A 32 22.17 -48.37 1.62
N ARG A 33 21.60 -49.04 0.60
CA ARG A 33 20.16 -49.22 0.39
C ARG A 33 19.68 -50.51 1.07
N PRO A 34 18.51 -50.51 1.70
CA PRO A 34 17.62 -51.67 1.71
C PRO A 34 16.46 -51.45 0.73
N SER A 35 16.12 -52.53 0.04
CA SER A 35 15.08 -52.61 -0.98
C SER A 35 13.70 -52.67 -0.34
N ASP A 36 12.82 -51.69 -0.62
CA ASP A 36 11.41 -51.75 -0.23
C ASP A 36 10.53 -52.19 -1.42
N PRO A 37 9.83 -53.34 -1.31
CA PRO A 37 8.88 -53.84 -2.31
C PRO A 37 7.48 -53.34 -1.97
N TYR A 38 7.16 -52.07 -2.25
CA TYR A 38 5.78 -51.59 -2.18
C TYR A 38 5.47 -50.63 -3.34
N SER A 39 5.24 -51.23 -4.52
CA SER A 39 4.52 -50.58 -5.60
C SER A 39 3.04 -50.46 -5.24
N ALA A 40 2.70 -49.50 -4.36
CA ALA A 40 1.35 -49.00 -4.24
C ALA A 40 1.21 -47.79 -5.19
N GLN A 41 0.69 -48.11 -6.36
CA GLN A 41 0.29 -47.23 -7.45
C GLN A 41 -0.76 -46.24 -6.92
N THR A 42 -0.30 -45.19 -6.25
CA THR A 42 -1.15 -44.10 -5.80
C THR A 42 -1.44 -43.25 -7.02
N SER A 43 -2.54 -43.57 -7.70
CA SER A 43 -3.22 -42.67 -8.62
C SER A 43 -3.58 -41.41 -7.84
N ARG A 44 -2.63 -40.48 -7.71
CA ARG A 44 -2.89 -39.12 -7.25
C ARG A 44 -3.77 -38.50 -8.30
N SER A 45 -5.08 -38.55 -8.04
CA SER A 45 -6.09 -37.74 -8.70
C SER A 45 -5.49 -36.34 -8.80
N VAL A 46 -5.11 -35.94 -10.02
CA VAL A 46 -4.74 -34.58 -10.34
C VAL A 46 -6.07 -33.82 -10.40
N GLU A 47 -6.75 -33.77 -9.25
CA GLU A 47 -7.91 -32.95 -9.01
C GLU A 47 -7.37 -31.53 -9.18
N ALA A 48 -7.54 -31.01 -10.39
CA ALA A 48 -7.10 -29.67 -10.75
C ALA A 48 -7.58 -28.74 -9.64
N MET A 49 -6.64 -28.23 -8.85
CA MET A 49 -6.86 -27.26 -7.80
C MET A 49 -7.42 -26.03 -8.52
N ARG A 50 -8.74 -26.01 -8.70
CA ARG A 50 -9.50 -24.92 -9.31
C ARG A 50 -9.30 -23.78 -8.34
N LYS A 51 -8.28 -22.95 -8.60
CA LYS A 51 -7.99 -21.74 -7.85
C LYS A 51 -9.28 -20.94 -7.87
N THR A 52 -10.00 -20.94 -6.75
CA THR A 52 -11.23 -20.16 -6.60
C THR A 52 -10.88 -18.74 -7.01
N PRO A 53 -11.57 -18.16 -8.01
CA PRO A 53 -11.24 -16.83 -8.47
C PRO A 53 -11.31 -15.89 -7.27
N VAL A 54 -10.17 -15.28 -6.93
CA VAL A 54 -10.08 -14.30 -5.85
C VAL A 54 -10.97 -13.13 -6.27
N ARG A 55 -12.18 -13.06 -5.73
CA ARG A 55 -13.12 -11.96 -5.97
C ARG A 55 -12.47 -10.69 -5.43
N ARG A 56 -11.85 -9.91 -6.31
CA ARG A 56 -11.34 -8.59 -5.94
C ARG A 56 -12.55 -7.67 -5.81
N THR A 57 -12.86 -7.29 -4.58
CA THR A 57 -14.01 -6.42 -4.31
C THR A 57 -13.70 -4.99 -4.74
N LEU A 58 -14.47 -4.48 -5.70
CA LEU A 58 -14.47 -3.08 -6.12
C LEU A 58 -15.20 -2.24 -5.06
N ILE A 59 -14.61 -1.10 -4.66
CA ILE A 59 -15.26 -0.11 -3.79
C ILE A 59 -15.43 1.19 -4.55
N THR A 60 -16.60 1.79 -4.44
CA THR A 60 -16.82 3.17 -4.86
C THR A 60 -16.40 4.14 -3.76
N ILE A 61 -15.54 5.10 -4.09
CA ILE A 61 -15.06 6.14 -3.18
C ILE A 61 -15.50 7.50 -3.71
N SER A 62 -16.30 8.21 -2.93
CA SER A 62 -16.64 9.62 -3.18
C SER A 62 -15.44 10.50 -2.84
N VAL A 63 -15.00 11.30 -3.79
CA VAL A 63 -13.88 12.23 -3.65
C VAL A 63 -14.32 13.66 -3.92
N GLU A 64 -13.57 14.61 -3.39
CA GLU A 64 -13.77 16.03 -3.66
C GLU A 64 -13.72 16.31 -5.17
N GLU A 65 -14.49 17.32 -5.62
CA GLU A 65 -14.60 17.67 -7.05
C GLU A 65 -13.27 18.06 -7.68
N ARG A 66 -12.37 18.69 -6.91
CA ARG A 66 -11.10 19.21 -7.39
C ARG A 66 -9.94 18.48 -6.71
N PRO A 67 -9.07 17.79 -7.46
CA PRO A 67 -7.89 17.17 -6.88
C PRO A 67 -6.87 18.24 -6.50
N VAL A 68 -6.07 17.95 -5.49
CA VAL A 68 -4.89 18.75 -5.15
C VAL A 68 -3.74 18.32 -6.05
N ARG A 69 -3.14 19.27 -6.78
CA ARG A 69 -1.91 18.99 -7.53
C ARG A 69 -0.76 18.82 -6.54
N GLY A 70 -0.08 17.68 -6.60
CA GLY A 70 1.14 17.43 -5.85
C GLY A 70 2.32 18.18 -6.47
N HIS A 71 3.50 18.05 -5.84
CA HIS A 71 4.74 18.51 -6.46
C HIS A 71 5.03 17.69 -7.74
N GLU A 72 5.91 18.18 -8.61
CA GLU A 72 6.14 17.70 -10.00
C GLU A 72 6.05 16.17 -10.23
N ASP A 73 6.53 15.34 -9.29
CA ASP A 73 6.53 13.87 -9.41
C ASP A 73 5.37 13.14 -8.70
N GLU A 74 4.59 13.82 -7.86
CA GLU A 74 3.51 13.22 -7.06
C GLU A 74 2.20 13.07 -7.86
N GLY A 75 2.07 13.81 -8.96
CA GLY A 75 0.88 13.82 -9.81
C GLY A 75 -0.32 14.49 -9.14
N VAL A 76 -1.52 13.91 -9.28
CA VAL A 76 -2.76 14.45 -8.69
C VAL A 76 -3.17 13.67 -7.45
N THR A 77 -3.58 14.37 -6.39
CA THR A 77 -4.08 13.77 -5.16
C THR A 77 -5.57 14.05 -5.02
N TRP A 78 -6.39 13.01 -5.08
CA TRP A 78 -7.81 13.08 -4.73
C TRP A 78 -8.00 12.94 -3.23
N ILE A 79 -8.93 13.69 -2.66
CA ILE A 79 -9.26 13.67 -1.24
C ILE A 79 -10.61 12.99 -1.09
N VAL A 80 -10.70 12.01 -0.19
CA VAL A 80 -11.99 11.36 0.12
C VAL A 80 -12.90 12.36 0.82
N ASP A 81 -14.09 12.55 0.26
CA ASP A 81 -15.09 13.51 0.77
C ASP A 81 -16.07 12.86 1.76
N GLU A 82 -16.49 11.63 1.44
CA GLU A 82 -17.45 10.85 2.23
C GLU A 82 -16.84 9.56 2.77
N GLN A 83 -17.29 9.14 3.95
CA GLN A 83 -16.84 7.88 4.53
C GLN A 83 -17.23 6.70 3.62
N PRO A 84 -16.26 5.88 3.17
CA PRO A 84 -16.56 4.73 2.34
C PRO A 84 -17.29 3.64 3.14
N THR A 85 -18.02 2.77 2.44
CA THR A 85 -18.81 1.68 3.05
C THR A 85 -17.99 0.68 3.85
N ARG A 86 -16.66 0.66 3.65
CA ARG A 86 -15.71 -0.10 4.45
C ARG A 86 -14.35 0.61 4.48
N PRO A 87 -13.50 0.33 5.50
CA PRO A 87 -12.19 0.94 5.60
C PRO A 87 -11.32 0.74 4.37
N VAL A 88 -10.59 1.79 3.99
CA VAL A 88 -9.70 1.80 2.83
C VAL A 88 -8.36 1.20 3.21
N SER A 89 -7.95 0.12 2.54
CA SER A 89 -6.69 -0.57 2.75
C SER A 89 -5.92 -0.82 1.45
N ARG A 90 -4.65 -1.19 1.60
CA ARG A 90 -3.79 -1.59 0.48
C ARG A 90 -4.36 -2.81 -0.25
N GLY A 91 -4.18 -2.84 -1.57
CA GLY A 91 -4.59 -3.95 -2.43
C GLY A 91 -6.02 -3.88 -2.96
N LEU A 92 -6.87 -3.00 -2.40
CA LEU A 92 -8.24 -2.81 -2.85
C LEU A 92 -8.28 -2.23 -4.27
N ILE A 93 -9.27 -2.66 -5.05
CA ILE A 93 -9.65 -2.01 -6.30
C ILE A 93 -10.73 -0.98 -5.95
N ILE A 94 -10.52 0.25 -6.40
CA ILE A 94 -11.39 1.37 -6.11
C ILE A 94 -11.87 2.01 -7.41
N GLN A 95 -13.06 2.60 -7.36
CA GLN A 95 -13.63 3.48 -8.38
C GLN A 95 -13.84 4.86 -7.77
N PHE A 96 -13.35 5.89 -8.43
CA PHE A 96 -13.47 7.28 -8.00
C PHE A 96 -14.77 7.87 -8.53
N ASN A 97 -15.54 8.48 -7.63
CA ASN A 97 -16.71 9.26 -8.00
C ASN A 97 -16.57 10.70 -7.46
N ALA A 98 -16.79 11.69 -8.32
CA ALA A 98 -16.92 13.09 -7.92
C ALA A 98 -18.26 13.61 -8.42
N ASN A 99 -19.14 14.09 -7.54
CA ASN A 99 -20.48 14.59 -7.90
C ASN A 99 -21.26 13.63 -8.83
N SER A 100 -21.27 12.32 -8.50
CA SER A 100 -21.88 11.25 -9.31
C SER A 100 -21.20 10.92 -10.66
N ILE A 101 -20.10 11.60 -11.01
CA ILE A 101 -19.31 11.30 -12.20
C ILE A 101 -18.22 10.29 -11.84
N THR A 102 -18.18 9.16 -12.56
CA THR A 102 -17.07 8.21 -12.43
C THR A 102 -15.83 8.76 -13.14
N LEU A 103 -14.78 9.02 -12.36
CA LEU A 103 -13.52 9.57 -12.87
C LEU A 103 -12.59 8.46 -13.40
N GLY A 104 -12.68 7.26 -12.83
CA GLY A 104 -11.84 6.13 -13.19
C GLY A 104 -11.77 5.05 -12.12
N SER A 105 -10.99 4.00 -12.35
CA SER A 105 -10.77 2.92 -11.40
C SER A 105 -9.31 2.49 -11.35
N GLY A 106 -8.86 2.04 -10.18
CA GLY A 106 -7.47 1.70 -9.95
C GLY A 106 -7.26 0.84 -8.72
N ARG A 107 -6.03 0.38 -8.50
CA ARG A 107 -5.64 -0.43 -7.36
C ARG A 107 -4.82 0.39 -6.37
N LEU A 108 -5.24 0.39 -5.10
CA LEU A 108 -4.44 0.95 -4.02
C LEU A 108 -3.22 0.08 -3.77
N SER A 109 -2.03 0.69 -3.81
CA SER A 109 -0.77 -0.05 -3.76
C SER A 109 -0.05 0.14 -2.41
N MET A 110 0.73 1.21 -2.29
CA MET A 110 1.52 1.55 -1.11
C MET A 110 1.04 2.85 -0.48
N ILE A 111 1.30 3.02 0.82
CA ILE A 111 1.16 4.31 1.49
C ILE A 111 2.37 5.16 1.10
N THR A 112 2.11 6.34 0.54
CA THR A 112 3.14 7.30 0.12
C THR A 112 3.43 8.32 1.20
N ARG A 113 2.43 8.69 2.01
CA ARG A 113 2.55 9.70 3.06
C ARG A 113 1.57 9.41 4.20
N ILE A 114 2.01 9.67 5.42
CA ILE A 114 1.17 9.71 6.62
C ILE A 114 1.37 11.11 7.23
N THR A 115 0.27 11.80 7.53
CA THR A 115 0.26 13.05 8.30
C THR A 115 -0.59 12.83 9.56
N ARG A 116 -0.79 13.86 10.38
CA ARG A 116 -1.59 13.72 11.60
C ARG A 116 -2.98 13.16 11.31
N HIS A 117 -3.68 13.73 10.33
CA HIS A 117 -5.08 13.41 10.06
C HIS A 117 -5.31 12.57 8.80
N TRP A 118 -4.28 12.36 8.00
CA TRP A 118 -4.44 11.78 6.67
C TRP A 118 -3.41 10.71 6.37
N VAL A 119 -3.82 9.76 5.53
CA VAL A 119 -2.94 8.81 4.87
C VAL A 119 -3.14 8.90 3.37
N SER A 120 -2.04 8.92 2.62
CA SER A 120 -2.06 8.94 1.16
C SER A 120 -1.66 7.57 0.61
N PHE A 121 -2.46 7.02 -0.29
CA PHE A 121 -2.18 5.80 -1.03
C PHE A 121 -1.85 6.11 -2.49
N LYS A 122 -0.82 5.44 -3.04
CA LYS A 122 -0.58 5.45 -4.49
C LYS A 122 -1.59 4.57 -5.20
N VAL A 123 -2.21 5.10 -6.25
CA VAL A 123 -3.21 4.40 -7.06
C VAL A 123 -2.59 4.00 -8.39
N LEU A 124 -2.68 2.71 -8.71
CA LEU A 124 -2.18 2.13 -9.95
C LEU A 124 -3.32 1.91 -10.94
N GLY A 125 -3.03 2.03 -12.24
CA GLY A 125 -4.00 1.80 -13.31
C GLY A 125 -4.76 3.05 -13.76
N ILE A 126 -4.46 4.22 -13.19
CA ILE A 126 -4.99 5.52 -13.61
C ILE A 126 -3.82 6.42 -14.01
N SER A 127 -3.99 7.15 -15.11
CA SER A 127 -3.05 8.17 -15.59
C SER A 127 -3.74 9.54 -15.56
N PRO A 128 -3.08 10.63 -15.13
CA PRO A 128 -1.70 10.69 -14.62
C PRO A 128 -1.52 9.96 -13.28
N LEU A 129 -0.28 9.88 -12.79
CA LEU A 129 0.00 9.32 -11.46
C LEU A 129 -0.94 9.94 -10.43
N THR A 130 -1.66 9.06 -9.73
CA THR A 130 -2.76 9.46 -8.87
C THR A 130 -2.53 8.94 -7.45
N CYS A 131 -2.70 9.81 -6.47
CA CYS A 131 -2.77 9.45 -5.06
C CYS A 131 -4.20 9.62 -4.54
N LEU A 132 -4.59 8.80 -3.57
CA LEU A 132 -5.82 8.95 -2.80
C LEU A 132 -5.46 9.31 -1.36
N ARG A 133 -5.91 10.45 -0.88
CA ARG A 133 -5.76 10.90 0.51
C ARG A 133 -7.03 10.60 1.29
N VAL A 134 -6.89 9.80 2.34
CA VAL A 134 -7.98 9.26 3.15
C VAL A 134 -7.79 9.72 4.60
N PRO A 135 -8.83 10.19 5.29
CA PRO A 135 -8.76 10.41 6.74
C PRO A 135 -8.34 9.14 7.48
N ILE A 136 -7.51 9.29 8.50
CA ILE A 136 -7.00 8.16 9.29
C ILE A 136 -8.12 7.23 9.82
N PRO A 137 -9.26 7.73 10.35
CA PRO A 137 -10.36 6.86 10.80
C PRO A 137 -10.97 5.98 9.72
N TRP A 138 -10.87 6.39 8.45
CA TRP A 138 -11.47 5.68 7.31
C TRP A 138 -10.48 4.73 6.65
N ALA A 139 -9.22 4.71 7.11
CA ALA A 139 -8.18 3.86 6.58
C ALA A 139 -7.93 2.65 7.49
N GLN A 140 -7.75 1.48 6.88
CA GLN A 140 -7.23 0.31 7.58
C GLN A 140 -5.72 0.22 7.32
N LEU A 141 -4.98 0.69 8.32
CA LEU A 141 -3.52 0.65 8.38
C LEU A 141 -3.04 -0.72 8.88
N SER A 142 -1.86 -1.17 8.45
CA SER A 142 -1.21 -2.34 9.07
C SER A 142 -0.67 -2.00 10.46
N GLN A 143 -0.38 -3.01 11.30
CA GLN A 143 0.10 -2.79 12.67
C GLN A 143 1.33 -1.88 12.74
N ILE A 144 2.30 -2.02 11.83
CA ILE A 144 3.48 -1.15 11.79
C ILE A 144 3.14 0.31 11.45
N GLU A 145 2.12 0.54 10.63
CA GLU A 145 1.64 1.88 10.25
C GLU A 145 0.83 2.50 11.39
N GLN A 146 0.00 1.72 12.08
CA GLN A 146 -0.70 2.13 13.29
C GLN A 146 0.28 2.49 14.41
N TYR A 147 1.26 1.62 14.67
CA TYR A 147 2.34 1.86 15.65
C TYR A 147 3.11 3.14 15.33
N ALA A 148 3.52 3.32 14.07
CA ALA A 148 4.19 4.54 13.63
C ALA A 148 3.30 5.77 13.82
N HIS A 149 1.98 5.65 13.57
CA HIS A 149 1.03 6.74 13.74
C HIS A 149 0.93 7.17 15.20
N VAL A 150 0.69 6.22 16.11
CA VAL A 150 0.57 6.46 17.56
C VAL A 150 1.84 7.08 18.13
N THR A 151 2.99 6.46 17.86
CA THR A 151 4.27 6.86 18.47
C THR A 151 4.83 8.18 17.93
N ARG A 152 4.49 8.54 16.69
CA ARG A 152 5.03 9.73 16.01
C ARG A 152 3.97 10.81 15.78
N TYR A 153 2.76 10.65 16.33
CA TYR A 153 1.62 11.52 16.04
C TYR A 153 1.96 13.01 16.07
N VAL A 154 2.54 13.46 17.19
CA VAL A 154 2.90 14.88 17.42
C VAL A 154 3.97 15.36 16.44
N SER A 155 4.85 14.47 15.98
CA SER A 155 5.91 14.82 15.01
C SER A 155 5.42 14.87 13.56
N PHE A 156 4.24 14.33 13.24
CA PHE A 156 3.73 14.42 11.88
C PHE A 156 3.32 15.85 11.53
N PRO A 157 3.46 16.25 10.24
CA PRO A 157 2.96 17.52 9.77
C PRO A 157 1.46 17.66 10.08
N PRO A 158 1.04 18.79 10.68
CA PRO A 158 -0.38 19.05 10.92
C PRO A 158 -1.14 19.31 9.62
N ASP A 159 -0.43 19.72 8.56
CA ASP A 159 -1.01 19.99 7.25
C ASP A 159 -1.09 18.73 6.36
N PRO A 160 -2.20 18.56 5.62
CA PRO A 160 -3.35 19.47 5.56
C PRO A 160 -4.26 19.34 6.80
N PRO A 161 -5.05 20.38 7.11
CA PRO A 161 -6.01 20.32 8.21
C PRO A 161 -6.97 19.13 8.04
N PRO A 162 -7.55 18.61 9.13
CA PRO A 162 -8.54 17.53 9.06
C PRO A 162 -9.71 17.93 8.15
N SER A 163 -10.37 16.94 7.55
CA SER A 163 -11.52 17.18 6.68
C SER A 163 -12.63 17.90 7.44
N ARG A 164 -13.51 18.61 6.71
CA ARG A 164 -14.69 19.23 7.34
C ARG A 164 -15.59 18.22 8.05
N SER A 165 -15.66 17.00 7.51
CA SER A 165 -16.38 15.86 8.08
C SER A 165 -15.77 15.35 9.39
N ASP A 166 -14.49 15.63 9.65
CA ASP A 166 -13.75 15.20 10.85
C ASP A 166 -13.66 16.31 11.94
N ILE A 167 -14.36 17.43 11.74
CA ILE A 167 -14.36 18.57 12.69
C ILE A 167 -14.88 18.17 14.08
N ARG A 168 -15.78 17.18 14.18
CA ARG A 168 -16.29 16.72 15.48
C ARG A 168 -15.22 16.06 16.35
N ALA A 169 -14.15 15.50 15.77
CA ALA A 169 -13.03 14.97 16.53
C ALA A 169 -12.12 16.08 17.12
N ARG A 170 -12.31 17.33 16.69
CA ARG A 170 -11.41 18.47 16.91
C ARG A 170 -11.71 19.25 18.18
N GLU A 171 -12.94 19.22 18.68
CA GLU A 171 -13.41 20.15 19.71
C GLU A 171 -13.06 19.72 21.15
N SER A 172 -12.53 18.51 21.37
CA SER A 172 -12.42 17.93 22.71
C SER A 172 -11.02 17.50 23.15
N ARG A 173 -9.96 17.74 22.36
CA ARG A 173 -8.70 17.00 22.57
C ARG A 173 -7.45 17.85 22.73
N THR A 174 -6.67 17.49 23.74
CA THR A 174 -5.30 17.94 23.99
C THR A 174 -4.43 17.71 22.74
N PRO A 175 -3.66 18.71 22.28
CA PRO A 175 -2.91 18.65 21.01
C PRO A 175 -1.82 17.57 21.00
N ASP A 176 -1.42 17.07 22.17
CA ASP A 176 -0.30 16.15 22.36
C ASP A 176 -0.67 14.68 22.38
N VAL A 177 -1.97 14.35 22.25
CA VAL A 177 -2.46 12.97 22.27
C VAL A 177 -3.16 12.65 20.94
N THR A 178 -2.86 11.49 20.37
CA THR A 178 -3.54 11.04 19.16
C THR A 178 -5.05 10.91 19.43
N PRO A 179 -5.91 11.49 18.58
CA PRO A 179 -7.36 11.34 18.69
C PRO A 179 -7.85 9.97 18.21
N TYR A 180 -6.99 9.19 17.55
CA TYR A 180 -7.38 7.92 16.97
C TYR A 180 -7.02 6.78 17.91
N ASP A 181 -7.99 5.91 18.13
CA ASP A 181 -7.84 4.70 18.91
C ASP A 181 -7.35 3.58 17.98
N PHE A 182 -6.17 3.04 18.28
CA PHE A 182 -5.60 1.89 17.60
C PHE A 182 -5.37 0.80 18.63
N ASN A 183 -5.72 -0.43 18.28
CA ASN A 183 -5.42 -1.59 19.11
C ASN A 183 -3.95 -2.03 18.91
N VAL A 184 -3.03 -1.13 19.25
CA VAL A 184 -1.58 -1.34 19.18
C VAL A 184 -0.94 -0.80 20.45
N ASP A 185 -0.13 -1.62 21.08
CA ASP A 185 0.66 -1.24 22.25
C ASP A 185 1.81 -0.30 21.81
N PRO A 186 1.87 0.95 22.32
CA PRO A 186 2.96 1.88 22.01
C PRO A 186 4.32 1.42 22.56
N GLU A 187 4.36 0.47 23.49
CA GLU A 187 5.59 -0.10 24.05
C GLU A 187 6.03 -1.41 23.37
N ASP A 188 5.35 -1.82 22.28
CA ASP A 188 5.69 -3.03 21.53
C ASP A 188 7.09 -2.92 20.89
N ARG A 189 8.06 -3.57 21.54
CA ARG A 189 9.47 -3.62 21.11
C ARG A 189 9.65 -4.28 19.74
N TYR A 190 8.80 -5.24 19.38
CA TYR A 190 8.87 -5.89 18.08
C TYR A 190 8.48 -4.91 16.97
N LEU A 191 7.36 -4.20 17.14
CA LEU A 191 6.91 -3.18 16.18
C LEU A 191 7.91 -2.01 16.10
N ALA A 192 8.48 -1.59 17.23
CA ALA A 192 9.55 -0.60 17.27
C ALA A 192 10.75 -1.02 16.40
N ARG A 193 11.21 -2.27 16.54
CA ARG A 193 12.31 -2.82 15.74
C ARG A 193 11.95 -2.89 14.25
N GLN A 194 10.74 -3.34 13.91
CA GLN A 194 10.28 -3.41 12.52
C GLN A 194 10.23 -2.01 11.88
N LEU A 195 9.73 -1.01 12.60
CA LEU A 195 9.69 0.37 12.13
C LEU A 195 11.11 0.92 11.90
N HIS A 196 12.03 0.66 12.83
CA HIS A 196 13.42 1.06 12.70
C HIS A 196 14.12 0.44 11.48
N LEU A 197 13.95 -0.87 11.25
CA LEU A 197 14.50 -1.55 10.07
C LEU A 197 13.92 -0.99 8.76
N ARG A 198 12.62 -0.64 8.76
CA ARG A 198 11.97 0.01 7.61
C ARG A 198 12.58 1.37 7.33
N ASP A 199 12.80 2.18 8.37
CA ASP A 199 13.38 3.53 8.23
C ASP A 199 14.81 3.46 7.68
N ILE A 200 15.65 2.54 8.18
CA ILE A 200 17.00 2.31 7.64
C ILE A 200 16.93 1.95 6.15
N LYS A 201 16.05 1.02 5.79
CA LYS A 201 15.90 0.58 4.39
C LYS A 201 15.48 1.74 3.48
N GLN A 202 14.53 2.57 3.93
CA GLN A 202 14.08 3.74 3.17
C GLN A 202 15.17 4.80 3.04
N ALA A 203 15.96 5.04 4.08
CA ALA A 203 17.10 5.95 4.03
C ALA A 203 18.15 5.48 3.01
N ALA A 204 18.50 4.19 3.03
CA ALA A 204 19.43 3.60 2.06
C ALA A 204 18.90 3.70 0.62
N GLN A 205 17.60 3.47 0.40
CA GLN A 205 16.99 3.63 -0.93
C GLN A 205 17.03 5.07 -1.43
N ARG A 206 16.78 6.06 -0.56
CA ARG A 206 16.86 7.48 -0.92
C ARG A 206 18.29 7.90 -1.27
N GLU A 207 19.27 7.41 -0.52
CA GLU A 207 20.69 7.65 -0.79
C GLU A 207 21.11 7.04 -2.14
N ALA A 208 20.64 5.83 -2.46
CA ALA A 208 20.92 5.20 -3.74
C ALA A 208 20.33 5.94 -4.95
N HIS A 209 19.18 6.62 -4.80
CA HIS A 209 18.56 7.42 -5.88
C HIS A 209 19.21 8.80 -6.06
N ARG A 210 20.05 9.26 -5.11
CA ARG A 210 20.76 10.54 -5.20
C ARG A 210 22.08 10.46 -5.96
N ARG A 211 22.60 9.25 -6.16
CA ARG A 211 23.85 8.99 -6.89
C ARG A 211 23.56 8.69 -8.35
#